data_AF-A0ABD0R9H5-F1
#
_entry.id   AF-A0ABD0R9H5-F1
#
_cell.length_a   1.000
_cell.length_b   1.000
_cell.length_c   1.000
_cell.angle_alpha   90.00
_cell.angle_beta   90.00
_cell.angle_gamma   90.00
#
_symmetry.space_group_name_H-M   'P 1'
#
loop_
_entity.id
_entity.type
_entity.pdbx_description
1 polymer ?
#
loop_
_entity_poly.entity_id
_entity_poly.type
_entity_poly.pdbx_seq_one_letter_code
_entity_poly.pdbx_strand_id
1 'polypeptide(L)'
;SKPKTPDFVHETIQELAELMQQGLIWKGKHLNIKLRCITCDAPAKAMVKCVKQFSGYYGCDRCTQRGSWEGRMTYPEVDNLNLRTDQSFRECWQPEHHQEEKISPFSVLPVDMVKSFPIDYMHQSCLGVMKKLLLMWTRGKTEYRMSSGDVAC
;
A
#
# COMPACT_ATOMS: atom_id res chain seq x y z
N SER A 1 -10.69 19.47 -1.39
CA SER A 1 -9.23 19.41 -1.13
C SER A 1 -8.85 17.97 -0.76
N LYS A 2 -7.59 17.55 -0.92
CA LYS A 2 -7.15 16.21 -0.46
C LYS A 2 -7.07 16.21 1.08
N PRO A 3 -7.49 15.13 1.76
CA PRO A 3 -7.35 15.03 3.21
C PRO A 3 -5.88 15.02 3.63
N LYS A 4 -5.58 15.55 4.82
CA LYS A 4 -4.22 15.59 5.39
C LYS A 4 -3.99 14.53 6.46
N THR A 5 -5.06 14.11 7.12
CA THR A 5 -5.08 13.13 8.19
C THR A 5 -6.09 12.03 7.86
N PRO A 6 -5.95 10.83 8.43
CA PRO A 6 -6.90 9.75 8.23
C PRO A 6 -8.17 9.88 9.09
N ASP A 7 -8.37 10.98 9.83
CA ASP A 7 -9.47 11.14 10.79
C ASP A 7 -10.85 10.99 10.15
N PHE A 8 -10.98 11.33 8.87
CA PHE A 8 -12.23 11.18 8.11
C PHE A 8 -12.73 9.74 7.97
N VAL A 9 -11.86 8.73 8.19
CA VAL A 9 -12.29 7.32 8.14
C VAL A 9 -12.72 6.77 9.50
N HIS A 10 -12.57 7.53 10.58
CA HIS A 10 -12.71 6.98 11.93
C HIS A 10 -14.10 6.39 12.19
N GLU A 11 -15.16 7.13 11.87
CA GLU A 11 -16.56 6.68 12.04
C GLU A 11 -16.83 5.40 11.23
N THR A 12 -16.43 5.37 9.95
CA THR A 12 -16.60 4.19 9.09
C THR A 12 -15.86 2.96 9.63
N ILE A 13 -14.70 3.14 10.25
CA ILE A 13 -13.91 2.04 10.81
C ILE A 13 -14.52 1.50 12.09
N GLN A 14 -15.10 2.35 12.93
CA GLN A 14 -15.85 1.93 14.12
C GLN A 14 -17.07 1.10 13.71
N GLU A 15 -17.90 1.60 12.79
CA GLU A 15 -19.05 0.86 12.27
C GLU A 15 -18.64 -0.48 11.65
N LEU A 16 -17.55 -0.50 10.89
CA LEU A 16 -17.03 -1.73 10.31
C LEU A 16 -16.54 -2.72 11.38
N ALA A 17 -15.92 -2.24 12.45
CA ALA A 17 -15.50 -3.08 13.57
C ALA A 17 -16.70 -3.74 14.25
N GLU A 18 -17.75 -2.97 14.50
CA GLU A 18 -19.01 -3.46 15.06
C GLU A 18 -19.67 -4.49 14.15
N LEU A 19 -19.77 -4.21 12.85
CA LEU A 19 -20.32 -5.15 11.86
C LEU A 19 -19.51 -6.45 11.77
N MET A 20 -18.18 -6.37 11.87
CA MET A 20 -17.32 -7.55 11.85
C MET A 20 -17.44 -8.38 13.13
N GLN A 21 -17.68 -7.75 14.28
CA GLN A 21 -17.83 -8.43 15.56
C GLN A 21 -19.23 -9.00 15.77
N GLN A 22 -20.26 -8.20 15.49
CA GLN A 22 -21.66 -8.51 15.79
C GLN A 22 -22.39 -9.14 14.62
N GLY A 23 -21.87 -9.03 13.40
CA GLY A 23 -22.57 -9.40 12.18
C GLY A 23 -23.69 -8.44 11.83
N LEU A 24 -24.48 -8.81 10.81
CA LEU A 24 -25.62 -8.03 10.32
C LEU A 24 -26.89 -8.87 10.38
N ILE A 25 -27.97 -8.32 10.93
CA ILE A 25 -29.29 -8.96 10.88
C ILE A 25 -30.00 -8.50 9.61
N TRP A 26 -30.29 -9.42 8.71
CA TRP A 26 -31.02 -9.15 7.47
C TRP A 26 -32.16 -10.15 7.29
N LYS A 27 -33.40 -9.66 7.27
CA LYS A 27 -34.62 -10.48 7.14
C LYS A 27 -34.69 -11.62 8.17
N GLY A 28 -34.33 -11.33 9.41
CA GLY A 28 -34.30 -12.31 10.52
C GLY A 28 -33.14 -13.31 10.45
N LYS A 29 -32.24 -13.23 9.47
CA LYS A 29 -31.02 -14.04 9.41
C LYS A 29 -29.82 -13.25 9.90
N HIS A 30 -28.98 -13.91 10.68
CA HIS A 30 -27.69 -13.38 11.12
C HIS A 30 -26.61 -13.65 10.07
N LEU A 31 -25.92 -12.60 9.63
CA LEU A 31 -24.89 -12.66 8.60
C LEU A 31 -23.54 -12.26 9.21
N ASN A 32 -22.55 -13.16 9.14
CA ASN A 32 -21.19 -12.84 9.55
C ASN A 32 -20.48 -12.01 8.47
N ILE A 33 -19.94 -10.86 8.87
CA ILE A 33 -19.22 -9.95 7.98
C ILE A 33 -17.71 -10.17 8.13
N LYS A 34 -17.01 -10.29 7.01
CA LYS A 34 -15.55 -10.37 6.97
C LYS A 34 -15.01 -9.37 5.94
N LEU A 35 -14.08 -8.53 6.37
CA LEU A 35 -13.37 -7.62 5.48
C LEU A 35 -12.35 -8.42 4.65
N ARG A 36 -12.47 -8.33 3.32
CA ARG A 36 -11.54 -9.03 2.40
C ARG A 36 -10.24 -8.28 2.21
N CYS A 37 -10.31 -6.98 1.92
CA CYS A 37 -9.15 -6.13 1.67
C CYS A 37 -9.54 -4.65 1.69
N ILE A 38 -8.52 -3.80 1.85
CA ILE A 38 -8.63 -2.35 1.79
C ILE A 38 -7.79 -1.88 0.59
N THR A 39 -8.47 -1.44 -0.46
CA THR A 39 -7.84 -1.02 -1.71
C THR A 39 -7.69 0.50 -1.73
N CYS A 40 -6.46 0.96 -1.93
CA CYS A 40 -6.14 2.37 -2.09
C CYS A 40 -4.81 2.52 -2.85
N ASP A 41 -4.63 3.68 -3.49
CA ASP A 41 -3.36 4.02 -4.13
C ASP A 41 -2.23 4.16 -3.08
N ALA A 42 -0.98 4.21 -3.52
CA ALA A 42 0.15 4.20 -2.59
C ALA A 42 0.18 5.40 -1.61
N PRO A 43 -0.11 6.65 -2.04
CA PRO A 43 -0.20 7.78 -1.12
C PRO A 43 -1.33 7.66 -0.09
N ALA A 44 -2.54 7.26 -0.51
CA ALA A 44 -3.66 7.08 0.42
C ALA A 44 -3.41 5.91 1.36
N LYS A 45 -2.81 4.81 0.88
CA LYS A 45 -2.39 3.68 1.72
C LYS A 45 -1.44 4.12 2.84
N ALA A 46 -0.40 4.88 2.51
CA ALA A 46 0.54 5.37 3.50
C ALA A 46 -0.14 6.28 4.53
N MET A 47 -1.09 7.13 4.10
CA MET A 47 -1.87 7.98 4.99
C MET A 47 -2.74 7.18 5.97
N VAL A 48 -3.54 6.23 5.47
CA VAL A 48 -4.46 5.46 6.32
C VAL A 48 -3.73 4.45 7.21
N LYS A 49 -2.57 3.97 6.78
CA LYS A 49 -1.69 3.12 7.61
C LYS A 49 -0.82 3.92 8.58
N CYS A 50 -0.81 5.25 8.49
CA CYS A 50 0.09 6.12 9.26
C CYS A 50 1.57 5.74 9.10
N VAL A 51 2.01 5.42 7.88
CA VAL A 51 3.40 5.03 7.57
C VAL A 51 4.06 6.01 6.60
N LYS A 52 5.38 5.88 6.43
CA LYS A 52 6.14 6.59 5.40
C LYS A 52 5.68 6.14 4.01
N GLN A 53 5.61 7.12 3.11
CA GLN A 53 5.33 6.84 1.70
C GLN A 53 6.48 6.07 1.04
N PHE A 54 6.19 5.40 -0.06
CA PHE A 54 7.15 4.64 -0.89
C PHE A 54 8.35 5.47 -1.40
N SER A 55 8.30 6.80 -1.27
CA SER A 55 9.38 7.74 -1.60
C SER A 55 10.37 7.95 -0.44
N GLY A 56 10.10 7.43 0.76
CA GLY A 56 10.95 7.57 1.94
C GLY A 56 11.93 6.41 2.15
N TYR A 57 13.01 6.62 2.90
CA TYR A 57 14.04 5.60 3.14
C TYR A 57 13.52 4.31 3.79
N TYR A 58 12.42 4.36 4.55
CA TYR A 58 11.79 3.18 5.15
C TYR A 58 10.34 3.06 4.69
N GLY A 59 10.10 3.33 3.40
CA GLY A 59 8.77 3.40 2.80
C GLY A 59 8.26 2.11 2.13
N CYS A 60 9.08 1.05 2.07
CA CYS A 60 8.60 -0.24 1.58
C CYS A 60 7.46 -0.71 2.49
N ASP A 61 6.35 -1.19 1.94
CA ASP A 61 5.18 -1.64 2.73
C ASP A 61 5.30 -3.12 3.15
N ARG A 62 6.21 -3.88 2.53
CA ARG A 62 6.31 -5.35 2.66
C ARG A 62 7.51 -5.85 3.46
N CYS A 63 8.64 -5.15 3.45
CA CYS A 63 9.85 -5.56 4.15
C CYS A 63 10.56 -4.38 4.82
N THR A 64 11.38 -4.68 5.83
CA THR A 64 12.05 -3.68 6.65
C THR A 64 13.30 -3.05 6.01
N GLN A 65 13.65 -3.44 4.78
CA GLN A 65 14.82 -2.90 4.07
C GLN A 65 14.82 -1.36 4.03
N ARG A 66 16.01 -0.79 4.14
CA ARG A 66 16.24 0.64 3.90
C ARG A 66 16.40 0.87 2.40
N GLY A 67 15.68 1.84 1.86
CA GLY A 67 15.82 2.26 0.47
C GLY A 67 17.12 3.03 0.20
N SER A 68 17.52 3.06 -1.06
CA SER A 68 18.61 3.90 -1.59
C SER A 68 18.06 4.94 -2.57
N TRP A 69 18.67 6.12 -2.58
CA TRP A 69 18.33 7.18 -3.53
C TRP A 69 19.22 7.12 -4.76
N GLU A 70 18.66 6.68 -5.89
CA GLU A 70 19.32 6.56 -7.19
C GLU A 70 18.62 7.44 -8.23
N GLY A 71 18.60 8.76 -7.96
CA GLY A 71 17.75 9.73 -8.67
C GLY A 71 16.24 9.60 -8.38
N ARG A 72 15.87 8.54 -7.65
CA ARG A 72 14.56 8.23 -7.08
C ARG A 72 14.77 7.27 -5.92
N MET A 73 13.79 7.17 -5.01
CA MET A 73 13.82 6.13 -3.98
C MET A 73 13.70 4.75 -4.61
N THR A 74 14.56 3.82 -4.22
CA THR A 74 14.61 2.43 -4.68
C THR A 74 14.78 1.47 -3.50
N TYR A 75 14.29 0.25 -3.67
CA TYR A 75 14.40 -0.85 -2.70
C TYR A 75 15.00 -2.04 -3.45
N PRO A 76 16.34 -2.09 -3.59
CA PRO A 76 17.01 -2.99 -4.53
C PRO A 76 17.13 -4.43 -4.03
N GLU A 77 17.02 -4.66 -2.72
CA GLU A 77 17.13 -6.00 -2.15
C GLU A 77 15.90 -6.82 -2.54
N VAL A 78 16.14 -8.02 -3.08
CA VAL A 78 15.10 -8.97 -3.50
C VAL A 78 15.22 -10.33 -2.82
N ASP A 79 16.40 -10.67 -2.30
CA ASP A 79 16.69 -11.95 -1.64
C ASP A 79 16.80 -11.79 -0.12
N ASN A 80 16.47 -12.85 0.63
CA ASN A 80 16.61 -12.92 2.09
C ASN A 80 15.98 -11.73 2.85
N LEU A 81 14.82 -11.28 2.39
CA LEU A 81 14.13 -10.12 2.94
C LEU A 81 13.50 -10.39 4.31
N ASN A 82 13.69 -9.45 5.23
CA ASN A 82 12.93 -9.40 6.47
C ASN A 82 11.53 -8.82 6.21
N LEU A 83 10.55 -9.72 6.05
CA LEU A 83 9.16 -9.36 5.76
C LEU A 83 8.46 -8.81 7.00
N ARG A 84 7.59 -7.83 6.80
CA ARG A 84 6.69 -7.36 7.84
C ARG A 84 5.57 -8.35 8.07
N THR A 85 5.28 -8.60 9.34
CA THR A 85 4.11 -9.32 9.83
C THR A 85 3.12 -8.34 10.45
N ASP A 86 1.86 -8.77 10.61
CA ASP A 86 0.85 -8.01 11.35
C ASP A 86 1.35 -7.60 12.74
N GLN A 87 1.96 -8.53 13.47
CA GLN A 87 2.56 -8.27 14.78
C GLN A 87 3.66 -7.21 14.72
N SER A 88 4.64 -7.36 13.82
CA SER A 88 5.75 -6.41 13.71
C SER A 88 5.30 -4.99 13.36
N PHE A 89 4.18 -4.87 12.62
CA PHE A 89 3.56 -3.60 12.28
C PHE A 89 2.87 -2.99 13.51
N ARG A 90 2.02 -3.77 14.19
CA ARG A 90 1.25 -3.29 15.36
C ARG A 90 2.14 -2.93 16.55
N GLU A 91 3.22 -3.67 16.74
CA GLU A 91 4.23 -3.41 17.77
C GLU A 91 5.26 -2.36 17.34
N CYS A 92 5.15 -1.81 16.13
CA CYS A 92 6.02 -0.77 15.59
C CYS A 92 7.53 -1.10 15.68
N TRP A 93 7.94 -2.35 15.42
CA TRP A 93 9.34 -2.80 15.53
C TRP A 93 10.34 -2.00 14.67
N GLN A 94 9.85 -1.34 13.62
CA GLN A 94 10.60 -0.36 12.85
C GLN A 94 9.94 1.01 12.99
N PRO A 95 10.33 1.82 13.99
CA PRO A 95 9.74 3.14 14.23
C PRO A 95 9.86 4.06 13.01
N GLU A 96 10.96 3.98 12.25
CA GLU A 96 11.21 4.82 11.10
C GLU A 96 10.28 4.52 9.92
N HIS A 97 9.57 3.39 9.91
CA HIS A 97 8.53 3.10 8.92
C HIS A 97 7.22 3.84 9.27
N HIS A 98 6.97 4.08 10.55
CA HIS A 98 5.74 4.68 11.04
C HIS A 98 5.87 6.21 11.08
N GLN A 99 4.74 6.91 11.02
CA GLN A 99 4.70 8.33 11.34
C GLN A 99 4.74 8.48 12.86
N GLU A 100 5.60 9.38 13.35
CA GLU A 100 5.75 9.65 14.78
C GLU A 100 4.40 10.01 15.41
N GLU A 101 4.14 9.45 16.59
CA GLU A 101 2.94 9.68 17.41
C GLU A 101 1.60 9.35 16.73
N LYS A 102 1.61 8.55 15.65
CA LYS A 102 0.38 8.16 14.94
C LYS A 102 0.20 6.65 14.89
N ILE A 103 -1.03 6.24 15.13
CA ILE A 103 -1.49 4.86 14.97
C ILE A 103 -2.50 4.83 13.83
N SER A 104 -2.47 3.79 12.99
CA SER A 104 -3.47 3.62 11.95
C SER A 104 -4.86 3.43 12.57
N PRO A 105 -5.91 4.14 12.10
CA PRO A 105 -7.28 3.87 12.54
C PRO A 105 -7.71 2.42 12.25
N PHE A 106 -7.14 1.79 11.22
CA PHE A 106 -7.43 0.41 10.86
C PHE A 106 -6.85 -0.62 11.85
N SER A 107 -5.94 -0.23 12.75
CA SER A 107 -5.39 -1.13 13.77
C SER A 107 -6.45 -1.62 14.76
N VAL A 108 -7.63 -1.00 14.87
CA VAL A 108 -8.73 -1.52 15.69
C VAL A 108 -9.38 -2.77 15.09
N LEU A 109 -9.27 -2.96 13.77
CA LEU A 109 -9.89 -4.07 13.07
C LEU A 109 -9.07 -5.36 13.25
N PRO A 110 -9.73 -6.54 13.34
CA PRO A 110 -9.08 -7.83 13.42
C PRO A 110 -8.61 -8.30 12.03
N VAL A 111 -7.80 -7.48 11.36
CA VAL A 111 -7.26 -7.72 10.01
C VAL A 111 -5.74 -7.65 10.03
N ASP A 112 -5.09 -8.39 9.12
CA ASP A 112 -3.64 -8.35 8.96
C ASP A 112 -3.25 -7.03 8.27
N MET A 113 -2.52 -6.17 8.98
CA MET A 113 -2.14 -4.82 8.51
C MET A 113 -1.18 -4.81 7.31
N VAL A 114 -0.58 -5.95 6.96
CA VAL A 114 0.28 -6.11 5.79
C VAL A 114 -0.49 -6.76 4.64
N LYS A 115 -1.16 -7.89 4.89
CA LYS A 115 -1.82 -8.70 3.86
C LYS A 115 -3.15 -8.11 3.39
N SER A 116 -3.87 -7.41 4.27
CA SER A 116 -5.20 -6.85 3.95
C SER A 116 -5.13 -5.59 3.08
N PHE A 117 -3.94 -5.04 2.86
CA PHE A 117 -3.68 -3.87 2.02
C PHE A 117 -2.96 -4.26 0.71
N PRO A 118 -3.68 -4.83 -0.28
CA PRO A 118 -3.09 -5.26 -1.54
C PRO A 118 -2.44 -4.09 -2.29
N ILE A 119 -1.41 -4.39 -3.08
CA ILE A 119 -0.81 -3.41 -3.99
C ILE A 119 -1.83 -3.09 -5.09
N ASP A 120 -2.04 -1.80 -5.35
CA ASP A 120 -2.95 -1.37 -6.39
C ASP A 120 -2.32 -1.58 -7.78
N TYR A 121 -2.78 -2.61 -8.48
CA TYR A 121 -2.32 -3.01 -9.80
C TYR A 121 -2.43 -1.89 -10.84
N MET A 122 -3.51 -1.10 -10.80
CA MET A 122 -3.73 -0.03 -11.77
C MET A 122 -2.65 1.05 -11.64
N HIS A 123 -2.44 1.56 -10.43
CA HIS A 123 -1.51 2.67 -10.22
C HIS A 123 -0.04 2.24 -10.18
N GLN A 124 0.27 1.06 -9.64
CA GLN A 124 1.65 0.61 -9.50
C GLN A 124 2.16 -0.09 -10.76
N SER A 125 1.41 -1.07 -11.29
CA SER A 125 1.85 -1.85 -12.45
C SER A 125 1.52 -1.14 -13.75
N CYS A 126 0.25 -0.81 -14.00
CA CYS A 126 -0.16 -0.24 -15.30
C CYS A 126 0.35 1.20 -15.48
N LEU A 127 0.00 2.10 -14.57
CA LEU A 127 0.38 3.51 -14.67
C LEU A 127 1.82 3.79 -14.21
N GLY A 128 2.35 2.98 -13.30
CA GLY A 128 3.72 3.13 -12.80
C GLY A 128 4.74 2.47 -13.72
N VAL A 129 4.77 1.14 -13.74
CA VAL A 129 5.78 0.36 -14.48
C VAL A 129 5.54 0.41 -15.99
N MET A 130 4.35 0.01 -16.46
CA MET A 130 4.10 -0.13 -17.90
C MET A 130 4.20 1.20 -18.63
N LYS A 131 3.64 2.27 -18.07
CA LYS A 131 3.82 3.63 -18.63
C LYS A 131 5.30 4.01 -18.77
N LYS A 132 6.12 3.69 -17.76
CA LYS A 132 7.56 3.99 -17.80
C LYS A 132 8.25 3.17 -18.90
N LEU A 133 7.97 1.86 -18.98
CA LEU A 133 8.53 0.99 -20.01
C LEU A 133 8.15 1.49 -21.41
N LEU A 134 6.87 1.76 -21.66
CA LEU A 134 6.39 2.30 -22.94
C LEU A 134 7.07 3.61 -23.31
N LEU A 135 7.26 4.53 -22.37
CA LEU A 135 7.98 5.79 -22.63
C LEU A 135 9.45 5.57 -22.93
N MET A 136 10.13 4.64 -22.24
CA MET A 136 11.52 4.29 -22.53
C MET A 136 11.65 3.64 -23.90
N TRP A 137 10.76 2.71 -24.24
CA TRP A 137 10.78 1.98 -25.51
C TRP A 137 10.37 2.82 -26.72
N THR A 138 9.55 3.87 -26.55
CA THR A 138 9.10 4.71 -27.67
C THR A 138 9.82 6.05 -27.76
N ARG A 139 10.27 6.61 -26.64
CA ARG A 139 10.84 7.98 -26.55
C ARG A 139 12.18 8.03 -25.80
N GLY A 140 12.68 6.91 -25.30
CA GLY A 140 13.95 6.84 -24.56
C GLY A 140 15.19 6.90 -25.46
N LYS A 141 16.35 6.66 -24.86
CA LYS A 141 17.63 6.59 -25.58
C LYS A 141 17.58 5.47 -26.62
N THR A 142 18.28 5.66 -27.73
CA THR A 142 18.30 4.70 -28.85
C THR A 142 18.72 3.29 -28.43
N GLU A 143 19.61 3.15 -27.43
CA GLU A 143 20.05 1.86 -26.87
C GLU A 143 18.90 0.97 -26.39
N TYR A 144 17.79 1.56 -25.93
CA TYR A 144 16.65 0.83 -25.35
C TYR A 144 15.34 1.11 -26.10
N ARG A 145 15.38 1.86 -27.20
CA ARG A 145 14.19 2.28 -27.95
C ARG A 145 13.88 1.23 -29.03
N MET A 146 12.63 0.81 -29.09
CA MET A 146 12.11 -0.10 -30.12
C MET A 146 12.16 0.57 -31.50
N SER A 147 12.41 -0.22 -32.54
CA SER A 147 12.34 0.28 -33.92
C SER A 147 10.89 0.54 -34.32
N SER A 148 10.68 1.31 -35.37
CA SER A 148 9.33 1.54 -35.91
C SER A 148 8.65 0.24 -36.37
N GLY A 149 9.42 -0.79 -36.75
CA GLY A 149 8.90 -2.11 -37.11
C GLY A 149 8.39 -2.90 -35.90
N ASP A 150 9.08 -2.80 -34.76
CA ASP A 150 8.71 -3.54 -33.53
C ASP A 150 7.45 -2.97 -32.86
N VAL A 151 7.07 -1.74 -33.16
CA VAL A 151 5.89 -1.06 -32.57
C VAL A 151 4.63 -1.26 -33.41
N ALA A 152 4.77 -1.69 -34.67
CA ALA A 152 3.67 -1.77 -35.65
C ALA A 152 2.97 -3.14 -35.72
N CYS A 153 3.45 -4.13 -34.96
CA CYS A 153 2.87 -5.46 -34.81
C CYS A 153 2.05 -5.56 -33.51
#